data_AF-A0ABD5TGI5-F1
#
_entry.id   AF-A0ABD5TGI5-F1
#
_cell.length_a   1.000
_cell.length_b   1.000
_cell.length_c   1.000
_cell.angle_alpha   90.00
_cell.angle_beta   90.00
_cell.angle_gamma   90.00
#
_symmetry.space_group_name_H-M   'P 1'
#
loop_
_entity.id
_entity.type
_entity.pdbx_description
1 polymer ?
#
loop_
_entity_poly.entity_id
_entity_poly.type
_entity_poly.pdbx_seq_one_letter_code
_entity_poly.pdbx_strand_id
1 'polypeptide(L)'
;MSTSDPAKRIPKFIGTETKLFGSYTLTDLAVALSPGVAVILLTQVLLPSEFTVGGYHPQTLTLPLAGVGIAVGVLFVYLTPAYTTSLDWFVTFVGFHRSEHELTHEEAKQYTHVERVHPIEGVIERTDGAFVGLIHVKPPSMALATSAEWGAKAHAFEEFCNTVVEYPIQIYSTTQPFPVDEFLAEYEARLSDPDVKANPRLAALIEHYLEWYASELDNRQMTIRDHYIVIPVTPAEVRFERESLIEKLAAVPVLGVFLNVWLAPSVDDQRSAMLDELDERLRHVEAGIREIDGCGASRLAVEDATTLLAEFWAGETREYANLEQVLRTRPLVSND
;
A
#
# COMPACT_ATOMS: atom_id res chain seq x y z
N MET A 1 12.17 -16.12 -14.79
CA MET A 1 11.61 -15.34 -15.92
C MET A 1 10.18 -15.81 -16.18
N SER A 2 9.22 -15.10 -15.58
CA SER A 2 7.78 -15.22 -15.85
C SER A 2 7.19 -13.86 -15.47
N THR A 3 7.21 -12.94 -16.42
CA THR A 3 6.61 -11.61 -16.31
C THR A 3 5.09 -11.75 -16.32
N SER A 4 4.45 -11.49 -15.17
CA SER A 4 3.00 -11.32 -15.07
C SER A 4 2.64 -9.89 -15.45
N ASP A 5 2.10 -9.71 -16.65
CA ASP A 5 1.56 -8.45 -17.16
C ASP A 5 0.15 -8.23 -16.56
N PRO A 6 -0.08 -7.15 -15.78
CA PRO A 6 -1.37 -6.88 -15.14
C PRO A 6 -2.38 -6.17 -16.07
N ALA A 7 -2.01 -5.85 -17.31
CA ALA A 7 -2.94 -5.24 -18.25
C ALA A 7 -3.54 -6.29 -19.19
N LYS A 8 -4.87 -6.46 -19.10
CA LYS A 8 -5.76 -7.11 -20.08
C LYS A 8 -6.04 -8.61 -19.86
N ARG A 9 -7.21 -8.89 -19.30
CA ARG A 9 -7.87 -10.20 -19.27
C ARG A 9 -8.26 -10.64 -20.69
N ILE A 10 -7.31 -11.12 -21.47
CA ILE A 10 -7.60 -11.88 -22.69
C ILE A 10 -7.45 -13.36 -22.33
N PRO A 11 -8.52 -14.17 -22.38
CA PRO A 11 -8.39 -15.61 -22.17
C PRO A 11 -7.43 -16.19 -23.22
N LYS A 12 -6.39 -16.88 -22.74
CA LYS A 12 -5.25 -17.30 -23.57
C LYS A 12 -5.59 -18.43 -24.55
N PHE A 13 -6.73 -19.11 -24.42
CA PHE A 13 -7.14 -20.19 -25.34
C PHE A 13 -8.66 -20.27 -25.47
N ILE A 14 -9.16 -20.38 -26.71
CA ILE A 14 -10.52 -20.86 -27.01
C ILE A 14 -10.40 -22.38 -27.12
N GLY A 15 -10.70 -23.09 -26.03
CA GLY A 15 -10.63 -24.55 -25.95
C GLY A 15 -11.58 -25.20 -26.96
N THR A 16 -11.03 -26.04 -27.83
CA THR A 16 -11.81 -26.91 -28.73
C THR A 16 -12.14 -28.20 -27.98
N GLU A 17 -13.05 -28.14 -27.02
CA GLU A 17 -13.48 -29.33 -26.26
C GLU A 17 -14.60 -30.10 -26.98
N THR A 18 -14.62 -31.42 -26.75
CA THR A 18 -15.62 -32.33 -27.33
C THR A 18 -16.99 -32.07 -26.71
N LYS A 19 -17.88 -31.44 -27.48
CA LYS A 19 -19.27 -31.15 -27.09
C LYS A 19 -20.07 -32.45 -27.07
N LEU A 20 -20.68 -32.77 -25.93
CA LEU A 20 -21.53 -33.96 -25.76
C LEU A 20 -22.97 -33.67 -26.15
N PHE A 21 -23.54 -32.56 -25.66
CA PHE A 21 -24.91 -32.14 -25.91
C PHE A 21 -25.04 -30.61 -25.84
N GLY A 22 -25.32 -29.95 -26.97
CA GLY A 22 -25.50 -28.50 -27.03
C GLY A 22 -24.24 -27.72 -26.63
N SER A 23 -24.37 -26.84 -25.63
CA SER A 23 -23.27 -26.04 -25.08
C SER A 23 -22.47 -26.74 -23.98
N TYR A 24 -22.87 -27.93 -23.53
CA TYR A 24 -22.25 -28.62 -22.39
C TYR A 24 -21.17 -29.63 -22.82
N THR A 25 -20.06 -29.62 -22.11
CA THR A 25 -18.86 -30.44 -22.34
C THR A 25 -18.82 -31.69 -21.45
N LEU A 26 -17.95 -32.66 -21.78
CA LEU A 26 -17.62 -33.79 -20.89
C LEU A 26 -17.14 -33.32 -19.51
N THR A 27 -16.44 -32.21 -19.50
CA THR A 27 -15.84 -31.56 -18.33
C THR A 27 -16.93 -31.01 -17.41
N ASP A 28 -17.99 -30.43 -17.97
CA ASP A 28 -19.16 -29.95 -17.21
C ASP A 28 -19.91 -31.11 -16.54
N LEU A 29 -20.06 -32.25 -17.23
CA LEU A 29 -20.68 -33.45 -16.66
C LEU A 29 -19.87 -33.99 -15.48
N ALA A 30 -18.54 -34.02 -15.61
CA ALA A 30 -17.65 -34.45 -14.54
C ALA A 30 -17.77 -33.54 -13.30
N VAL A 31 -17.76 -32.22 -13.49
CA VAL A 31 -17.92 -31.24 -12.39
C VAL A 31 -19.29 -31.38 -11.74
N ALA A 32 -20.37 -31.52 -12.53
CA ALA A 32 -21.73 -31.66 -12.01
C ALA A 32 -21.96 -32.92 -11.16
N LEU A 33 -21.37 -34.05 -11.55
CA LEU A 33 -21.53 -35.33 -10.83
C LEU A 33 -20.57 -35.48 -9.65
N SER A 34 -19.44 -34.77 -9.67
CA SER A 34 -18.36 -34.92 -8.68
C SER A 34 -18.80 -34.81 -7.22
N PRO A 35 -19.69 -33.89 -6.78
CA PRO A 35 -20.04 -33.80 -5.36
C PRO A 35 -20.91 -34.97 -4.92
N GLY A 36 -21.78 -35.48 -5.80
CA GLY A 36 -22.58 -36.68 -5.52
C GLY A 36 -21.72 -37.93 -5.40
N VAL A 37 -20.75 -38.09 -6.29
CA VAL A 37 -19.78 -39.20 -6.23
C VAL A 37 -18.95 -39.11 -4.94
N ALA A 38 -18.50 -37.90 -4.56
CA ALA A 38 -17.77 -37.70 -3.31
C ALA A 38 -18.61 -38.07 -2.08
N VAL A 39 -19.90 -37.71 -2.03
CA VAL A 39 -20.81 -38.11 -0.95
C VAL A 39 -20.93 -39.63 -0.85
N ILE A 40 -21.08 -40.33 -1.98
CA ILE A 40 -21.17 -41.79 -2.00
C ILE A 40 -19.87 -42.42 -1.47
N LEU A 41 -18.72 -41.97 -2.00
CA LEU A 41 -17.41 -42.49 -1.59
C LEU A 41 -17.12 -42.22 -0.11
N LEU A 42 -17.36 -41.00 0.38
CA LEU A 42 -17.17 -40.66 1.79
C LEU A 42 -18.06 -41.50 2.68
N THR A 43 -19.31 -41.73 2.29
CA THR A 43 -20.22 -42.54 3.10
C THR A 43 -19.80 -44.01 3.13
N GLN A 44 -19.31 -44.56 2.01
CA GLN A 44 -18.82 -45.93 1.93
C GLN A 44 -17.50 -46.15 2.68
N VAL A 45 -16.61 -45.15 2.67
CA VAL A 45 -15.30 -45.23 3.33
C VAL A 45 -15.39 -44.97 4.83
N LEU A 46 -16.21 -44.01 5.26
CA LEU A 46 -16.27 -43.57 6.66
C LEU A 46 -17.30 -44.33 7.50
N LEU A 47 -18.36 -44.89 6.90
CA LEU A 47 -19.40 -45.62 7.65
C LEU A 47 -19.34 -47.13 7.40
N PRO A 48 -18.99 -47.94 8.41
CA PRO A 48 -19.12 -49.39 8.35
C PRO A 48 -20.56 -49.81 8.03
N SER A 49 -20.73 -50.92 7.30
CA SER A 49 -22.06 -51.47 6.93
C SER A 49 -22.96 -51.81 8.11
N GLU A 50 -22.38 -51.98 9.30
CA GLU A 50 -23.10 -52.33 10.53
C GLU A 50 -23.44 -51.11 11.40
N PHE A 51 -23.02 -49.91 10.99
CA PHE A 51 -23.24 -48.69 11.77
C PHE A 51 -24.73 -48.32 11.78
N THR A 52 -25.30 -48.24 12.98
CA THR A 52 -26.69 -47.84 13.22
C THR A 52 -26.72 -46.71 14.24
N VAL A 53 -27.56 -45.70 14.00
CA VAL A 53 -27.80 -44.59 14.93
C VAL A 53 -29.29 -44.53 15.19
N GLY A 54 -29.70 -44.77 16.44
CA GLY A 54 -31.12 -44.78 16.82
C GLY A 54 -31.97 -45.82 16.08
N GLY A 55 -31.37 -46.94 15.64
CA GLY A 55 -32.06 -48.01 14.91
C GLY A 55 -32.18 -47.78 13.38
N TYR A 56 -31.67 -46.66 12.87
CA TYR A 56 -31.62 -46.39 11.43
C TYR A 56 -30.21 -46.60 10.89
N HIS A 57 -30.11 -47.15 9.68
CA HIS A 57 -28.86 -47.22 8.93
C HIS A 57 -28.63 -45.89 8.19
N PRO A 58 -27.61 -45.09 8.55
CA PRO A 58 -27.38 -43.79 7.91
C PRO A 58 -27.09 -43.91 6.41
N GLN A 59 -26.72 -45.10 5.93
CA GLN A 59 -26.54 -45.42 4.52
C GLN A 59 -27.83 -45.24 3.70
N THR A 60 -29.02 -45.26 4.31
CA THR A 60 -30.28 -44.94 3.59
C THR A 60 -30.34 -43.48 3.15
N LEU A 61 -29.56 -42.60 3.78
CA LEU A 61 -29.46 -41.19 3.43
C LEU A 61 -28.36 -40.91 2.38
N THR A 62 -27.55 -41.91 2.00
CA THR A 62 -26.47 -41.73 1.02
C THR A 62 -27.00 -41.28 -0.34
N LEU A 63 -28.03 -41.93 -0.86
CA LEU A 63 -28.63 -41.59 -2.16
C LEU A 63 -29.29 -40.21 -2.18
N PRO A 64 -30.14 -39.81 -1.21
CA PRO A 64 -30.71 -38.46 -1.22
C PRO A 64 -29.64 -37.39 -1.04
N LEU A 65 -28.63 -37.62 -0.20
CA LEU A 65 -27.53 -36.67 -0.01
C LEU A 65 -26.65 -36.55 -1.27
N ALA A 66 -26.40 -37.67 -1.97
CA ALA A 66 -25.72 -37.66 -3.26
C ALA A 66 -26.53 -36.91 -4.32
N GLY A 67 -27.85 -37.06 -4.32
CA GLY A 67 -28.76 -36.30 -5.19
C GLY A 67 -28.68 -34.79 -4.95
N VAL A 68 -28.61 -34.36 -3.69
CA VAL A 68 -28.37 -32.95 -3.33
C VAL A 68 -26.99 -32.49 -3.82
N GLY A 69 -25.94 -33.31 -3.63
CA GLY A 69 -24.61 -33.01 -4.13
C GLY A 69 -24.57 -32.82 -5.66
N ILE A 70 -25.26 -33.67 -6.41
CA ILE A 70 -25.39 -33.53 -7.87
C ILE A 70 -26.15 -32.25 -8.21
N ALA A 71 -27.24 -31.93 -7.50
CA ALA A 71 -27.99 -30.70 -7.75
C ALA A 71 -27.13 -29.45 -7.55
N VAL A 72 -26.28 -29.43 -6.52
CA VAL A 72 -25.29 -28.36 -6.28
C VAL A 72 -24.28 -28.29 -7.43
N GLY A 73 -23.75 -29.43 -7.88
CA GLY A 73 -22.81 -29.48 -9.01
C GLY A 73 -23.45 -28.99 -10.32
N VAL A 74 -24.71 -29.35 -10.59
CA VAL A 74 -25.46 -28.87 -11.76
C VAL A 74 -25.69 -27.36 -11.67
N LEU A 75 -26.07 -26.85 -10.49
CA LEU A 75 -26.24 -25.42 -10.27
C LEU A 75 -24.93 -24.66 -10.49
N PHE A 76 -23.81 -25.20 -10.02
CA PHE A 76 -22.48 -24.64 -10.27
C PHE A 76 -22.19 -24.54 -11.77
N VAL A 77 -22.32 -25.64 -12.50
CA VAL A 77 -22.14 -25.64 -13.97
C VAL A 77 -23.07 -24.65 -14.68
N TYR A 78 -24.31 -24.52 -14.22
CA TYR A 78 -25.27 -23.56 -14.76
C TYR A 78 -24.85 -22.09 -14.52
N LEU A 79 -24.21 -21.81 -13.39
CA LEU A 79 -23.71 -20.48 -13.04
C LEU A 79 -22.34 -20.16 -13.68
N THR A 80 -21.64 -21.16 -14.23
CA THR A 80 -20.35 -20.97 -14.92
C THR A 80 -20.51 -19.97 -16.07
N PRO A 81 -19.70 -18.89 -16.12
CA PRO A 81 -19.75 -17.92 -17.20
C PRO A 81 -19.40 -18.53 -18.57
N ALA A 82 -20.10 -18.11 -19.63
CA ALA A 82 -19.96 -18.68 -20.99
C ALA A 82 -18.57 -18.55 -21.65
N TYR A 83 -17.63 -17.81 -21.05
CA TYR A 83 -16.26 -17.61 -21.55
C TYR A 83 -15.23 -18.55 -20.89
N THR A 84 -15.65 -19.41 -19.96
CA THR A 84 -14.76 -20.33 -19.23
C THR A 84 -15.40 -21.71 -19.10
N THR A 85 -14.59 -22.75 -18.89
CA THR A 85 -15.09 -24.09 -18.61
C THR A 85 -15.44 -24.21 -17.12
N SER A 86 -16.37 -25.10 -16.75
CA SER A 86 -16.73 -25.27 -15.34
C SER A 86 -15.56 -25.76 -14.49
N LEU A 87 -14.61 -26.49 -15.10
CA LEU A 87 -13.40 -26.94 -14.42
C LEU A 87 -12.43 -25.78 -14.19
N ASP A 88 -12.18 -24.94 -15.19
CA ASP A 88 -11.33 -23.76 -15.04
C ASP A 88 -11.93 -22.77 -14.04
N TRP A 89 -13.26 -22.61 -14.06
CA TRP A 89 -13.96 -21.78 -13.09
C TRP A 89 -13.84 -22.34 -11.67
N PHE A 90 -13.97 -23.65 -11.50
CA PHE A 90 -13.74 -24.31 -10.21
C PHE A 90 -12.29 -24.15 -9.72
N VAL A 91 -11.30 -24.38 -10.57
CA VAL A 91 -9.88 -24.19 -10.24
C VAL A 91 -9.60 -22.73 -9.91
N THR A 92 -10.20 -21.78 -10.62
CA THR A 92 -10.09 -20.35 -10.34
C THR A 92 -10.73 -20.00 -9.00
N PHE A 93 -11.91 -20.55 -8.70
CA PHE A 93 -12.62 -20.30 -7.43
C PHE A 93 -11.87 -20.88 -6.23
N VAL A 94 -11.40 -22.12 -6.33
CA VAL A 94 -10.55 -22.74 -5.31
C VAL A 94 -9.21 -22.02 -5.20
N GLY A 95 -8.64 -21.61 -6.34
CA GLY A 95 -7.40 -20.85 -6.42
C GLY A 95 -7.53 -19.48 -5.75
N PHE A 96 -8.65 -18.78 -5.93
CA PHE A 96 -8.95 -17.51 -5.26
C PHE A 96 -9.12 -17.68 -3.74
N HIS A 97 -9.81 -18.75 -3.31
CA HIS A 97 -9.96 -19.04 -1.87
C HIS A 97 -8.70 -19.58 -1.20
N ARG A 98 -7.75 -20.09 -1.97
CA ARG A 98 -6.46 -20.60 -1.47
C ARG A 98 -5.29 -19.69 -1.77
N SER A 99 -5.46 -18.66 -2.59
CA SER A 99 -4.38 -17.72 -2.87
C SER A 99 -4.08 -16.99 -1.59
N GLU A 100 -2.83 -17.08 -1.15
CA GLU A 100 -2.30 -16.20 -0.12
C GLU A 100 -2.41 -14.77 -0.68
N HIS A 101 -3.26 -13.96 -0.05
CA HIS A 101 -3.37 -12.53 -0.32
C HIS A 101 -2.25 -11.75 0.38
N GLU A 102 -1.25 -12.46 0.90
CA GLU A 102 -0.37 -12.00 1.97
C GLU A 102 1.06 -12.38 1.59
N LEU A 103 1.96 -11.41 1.63
CA LEU A 103 3.39 -11.65 1.45
C LEU A 103 4.06 -11.49 2.81
N THR A 104 4.96 -12.42 3.16
CA THR A 104 5.83 -12.21 4.31
C THR A 104 6.73 -10.99 4.07
N HIS A 105 7.31 -10.38 5.13
CA HIS A 105 8.20 -9.22 4.97
C HIS A 105 9.33 -9.47 3.95
N GLU A 106 9.96 -10.65 4.01
CA GLU A 106 11.06 -11.01 3.10
C GLU A 106 10.60 -11.16 1.65
N GLU A 107 9.36 -11.58 1.41
CA GLU A 107 8.77 -11.60 0.07
C GLU A 107 8.34 -10.21 -0.38
N ALA A 108 7.75 -9.41 0.53
CA ALA A 108 7.34 -8.03 0.30
C ALA A 108 8.54 -7.12 -0.02
N LYS A 109 9.72 -7.38 0.54
CA LYS A 109 10.97 -6.67 0.21
C LYS A 109 11.28 -6.67 -1.29
N GLN A 110 10.93 -7.76 -1.99
CA GLN A 110 11.19 -7.88 -3.44
C GLN A 110 10.36 -6.89 -4.27
N TYR A 111 9.29 -6.34 -3.70
CA TYR A 111 8.39 -5.40 -4.37
C TYR A 111 8.50 -3.99 -3.79
N THR A 112 8.44 -3.88 -2.46
CA THR A 112 8.46 -2.59 -1.75
C THR A 112 9.85 -1.96 -1.65
N HIS A 113 10.89 -2.80 -1.76
CA HIS A 113 12.30 -2.45 -1.54
C HIS A 113 12.60 -1.88 -0.14
N VAL A 114 11.68 -1.94 0.83
CA VAL A 114 11.90 -1.45 2.19
C VAL A 114 12.61 -2.52 3.01
N GLU A 115 13.85 -2.26 3.41
CA GLU A 115 14.62 -3.19 4.25
C GLU A 115 14.15 -3.11 5.71
N ARG A 116 14.11 -1.88 6.24
CA ARG A 116 13.77 -1.61 7.64
C ARG A 116 13.28 -0.17 7.83
N VAL A 117 12.42 0.04 8.81
CA VAL A 117 12.09 1.38 9.33
C VAL A 117 12.86 1.60 10.62
N HIS A 118 13.48 2.78 10.78
CA HIS A 118 14.25 3.17 11.95
C HIS A 118 13.52 4.31 12.69
N PRO A 119 12.67 4.00 13.67
CA PRO A 119 11.83 4.99 14.34
C PRO A 119 12.61 6.06 15.11
N ILE A 120 13.73 5.67 15.74
CA ILE A 120 14.52 6.57 16.59
C ILE A 120 15.21 7.63 15.73
N GLU A 121 15.78 7.21 14.61
CA GLU A 121 16.47 8.07 13.65
C GLU A 121 15.50 8.79 12.70
N GLY A 122 14.23 8.36 12.64
CA GLY A 122 13.21 8.96 11.81
C GLY A 122 13.44 8.76 10.31
N VAL A 123 13.90 7.56 9.91
CA VAL A 123 14.26 7.25 8.51
C VAL A 123 13.81 5.87 8.07
N ILE A 124 13.63 5.70 6.76
CA ILE A 124 13.32 4.42 6.13
C ILE A 124 14.57 3.93 5.39
N GLU A 125 15.02 2.71 5.69
CA GLU A 125 16.12 2.05 4.99
C GLU A 125 15.59 1.20 3.84
N ARG A 126 16.15 1.43 2.66
CA ARG A 126 15.87 0.66 1.44
C ARG A 126 16.85 -0.51 1.31
N THR A 127 16.47 -1.53 0.56
CA THR A 127 17.26 -2.77 0.32
C THR A 127 18.63 -2.54 -0.33
N ASP A 128 18.86 -1.38 -0.95
CA ASP A 128 20.17 -0.95 -1.45
C ASP A 128 21.02 -0.18 -0.43
N GLY A 129 20.57 -0.12 0.82
CA GLY A 129 21.21 0.58 1.93
C GLY A 129 20.92 2.08 1.97
N ALA A 130 20.09 2.62 1.08
CA ALA A 130 19.76 4.04 1.09
C ALA A 130 18.86 4.41 2.27
N PHE A 131 19.10 5.56 2.88
CA PHE A 131 18.16 6.16 3.83
C PHE A 131 17.25 7.16 3.14
N VAL A 132 15.97 7.07 3.45
CA VAL A 132 14.92 7.85 2.81
C VAL A 132 14.16 8.65 3.85
N GLY A 133 14.04 9.95 3.56
CA GLY A 133 13.19 10.89 4.30
C GLY A 133 12.15 11.52 3.36
N LEU A 134 11.03 11.96 3.93
CA LEU A 134 9.93 12.57 3.19
C LEU A 134 9.63 13.97 3.72
N ILE A 135 9.24 14.86 2.81
CA ILE A 135 8.69 16.18 3.12
C ILE A 135 7.27 16.23 2.59
N HIS A 136 6.33 16.60 3.45
CA HIS A 136 4.97 16.95 3.05
C HIS A 136 4.92 18.39 2.56
N VAL A 137 4.27 18.61 1.41
CA VAL A 137 4.16 19.91 0.76
C VAL A 137 2.70 20.33 0.68
N LYS A 138 2.40 21.49 1.27
CA LYS A 138 1.12 22.16 1.17
C LYS A 138 1.20 23.22 0.07
N PRO A 139 0.63 22.99 -1.13
CA PRO A 139 0.71 23.95 -2.22
C PRO A 139 -0.18 25.16 -1.96
N PRO A 140 0.11 26.31 -2.60
CA PRO A 140 -0.77 27.48 -2.57
C PRO A 140 -2.08 27.19 -3.28
N SER A 141 -3.16 27.86 -2.85
CA SER A 141 -4.43 27.82 -3.57
C SER A 141 -4.29 28.55 -4.91
N MET A 142 -4.51 27.82 -6.00
CA MET A 142 -4.44 28.35 -7.37
C MET A 142 -5.83 28.61 -7.99
N ALA A 143 -6.92 28.41 -7.23
CA ALA A 143 -8.28 28.41 -7.76
C ALA A 143 -8.71 29.76 -8.35
N LEU A 144 -8.17 30.87 -7.83
CA LEU A 144 -8.48 32.24 -8.27
C LEU A 144 -7.23 32.98 -8.77
N ALA A 145 -6.12 32.26 -9.00
CA ALA A 145 -4.86 32.86 -9.41
C ALA A 145 -4.92 33.38 -10.85
N THR A 146 -4.40 34.58 -11.06
CA THR A 146 -4.17 35.17 -12.38
C THR A 146 -3.04 34.46 -13.11
N SER A 147 -2.96 34.63 -14.44
CA SER A 147 -1.85 34.06 -15.23
C SER A 147 -0.47 34.56 -14.78
N ALA A 148 -0.38 35.81 -14.29
CA ALA A 148 0.86 36.37 -13.77
C ALA A 148 1.29 35.70 -12.46
N GLU A 149 0.35 35.49 -11.53
CA GLU A 149 0.61 34.76 -10.28
C GLU A 149 0.98 33.29 -10.54
N TRP A 150 0.31 32.66 -11.51
CA TRP A 150 0.64 31.31 -11.96
C TRP A 150 2.07 31.23 -12.51
N GLY A 151 2.44 32.18 -13.39
CA GLY A 151 3.78 32.27 -13.94
C GLY A 151 4.85 32.50 -12.87
N ALA A 152 4.59 33.39 -11.91
CA ALA A 152 5.51 33.66 -10.80
C ALA A 152 5.77 32.41 -9.95
N LYS A 153 4.73 31.66 -9.59
CA LYS A 153 4.87 30.43 -8.79
C LYS A 153 5.56 29.31 -9.56
N ALA A 154 5.25 29.15 -10.85
CA ALA A 154 5.95 28.19 -11.70
C ALA A 154 7.44 28.52 -11.84
N HIS A 155 7.79 29.80 -11.99
CA HIS A 155 9.19 30.23 -12.07
C HIS A 155 9.93 30.04 -10.73
N ALA A 156 9.29 30.32 -9.61
CA ALA A 156 9.87 30.06 -8.29
C ALA A 156 10.14 28.55 -8.07
N PHE A 157 9.22 27.68 -8.53
CA PHE A 157 9.44 26.23 -8.48
C PHE A 157 10.56 25.76 -9.43
N GLU A 158 10.68 26.37 -10.61
CA GLU A 158 11.80 26.15 -11.52
C GLU A 158 13.14 26.56 -10.87
N GLU A 159 13.18 27.73 -10.21
CA GLU A 159 14.36 28.21 -9.49
C GLU A 159 14.75 27.26 -8.36
N PHE A 160 13.78 26.78 -7.58
CA PHE A 160 13.99 25.74 -6.58
C PHE A 160 14.63 24.48 -7.18
N CYS A 161 14.09 23.98 -8.29
CA CYS A 161 14.64 22.80 -8.97
C CYS A 161 16.07 23.03 -9.48
N ASN A 162 16.39 24.25 -9.91
CA ASN A 162 17.69 24.58 -10.48
C ASN A 162 18.77 24.92 -9.44
N THR A 163 18.38 25.34 -8.23
CA THR A 163 19.32 25.87 -7.23
C THR A 163 19.44 25.02 -5.97
N VAL A 164 18.37 24.34 -5.55
CA VAL A 164 18.35 23.56 -4.31
C VAL A 164 18.53 22.06 -4.57
N VAL A 165 17.98 21.57 -5.69
CA VAL A 165 17.97 20.14 -6.01
C VAL A 165 19.26 19.76 -6.73
N GLU A 166 20.31 19.51 -5.95
CA GLU A 166 21.61 19.03 -6.46
C GLU A 166 21.72 17.49 -6.50
N TYR A 167 20.69 16.80 -6.02
CA TYR A 167 20.63 15.36 -5.82
C TYR A 167 19.30 14.78 -6.31
N PRO A 168 19.22 13.46 -6.55
CA PRO A 168 17.98 12.84 -6.97
C PRO A 168 16.89 13.00 -5.91
N ILE A 169 15.73 13.52 -6.32
CA ILE A 169 14.50 13.53 -5.52
C ILE A 169 13.38 12.89 -6.32
N GLN A 170 12.33 12.43 -5.62
CA GLN A 170 11.10 11.97 -6.24
C GLN A 170 9.92 12.79 -5.71
N ILE A 171 9.14 13.35 -6.63
CA ILE A 171 7.88 14.02 -6.28
C ILE A 171 6.77 12.98 -6.38
N TYR A 172 6.10 12.76 -5.26
CA TYR A 172 4.96 11.87 -5.16
C TYR A 172 3.70 12.69 -4.89
N SER A 173 2.62 12.42 -5.62
CA SER A 173 1.33 13.06 -5.40
C SER A 173 0.26 12.00 -5.32
N THR A 174 -0.56 12.06 -4.28
CA THR A 174 -1.63 11.10 -4.04
C THR A 174 -2.91 11.84 -3.69
N THR A 175 -4.01 11.10 -3.60
CA THR A 175 -5.29 11.62 -3.12
C THR A 175 -5.63 10.96 -1.79
N GLN A 176 -5.85 11.77 -0.77
CA GLN A 176 -6.33 11.32 0.53
C GLN A 176 -7.83 11.60 0.65
N PRO A 177 -8.58 10.77 1.40
CA PRO A 177 -9.93 11.12 1.83
C PRO A 177 -9.93 12.48 2.54
N PHE A 178 -10.92 13.32 2.27
CA PHE A 178 -11.07 14.58 3.00
C PHE A 178 -11.35 14.26 4.48
N PRO A 179 -10.57 14.79 5.45
CA PRO A 179 -10.77 14.51 6.88
C PRO A 179 -11.99 15.29 7.39
N VAL A 180 -13.18 14.76 7.10
CA VAL A 180 -14.47 15.42 7.40
C VAL A 180 -14.61 15.70 8.88
N ASP A 181 -14.30 14.71 9.72
CA ASP A 181 -14.52 14.81 11.16
C ASP A 181 -13.65 15.89 11.78
N GLU A 182 -12.38 15.98 11.38
CA GLU A 182 -11.47 17.04 11.85
C GLU A 182 -11.94 18.43 11.40
N PHE A 183 -12.32 18.55 10.12
CA PHE A 183 -12.84 19.81 9.58
C PHE A 183 -14.11 20.26 10.30
N LEU A 184 -15.06 19.36 10.54
CA LEU A 184 -16.31 19.67 11.24
C LEU A 184 -16.08 19.95 12.73
N ALA A 185 -15.14 19.26 13.37
CA ALA A 185 -14.80 19.49 14.77
C ALA A 185 -14.32 20.93 15.03
N GLU A 186 -13.62 21.55 14.08
CA GLU A 186 -13.23 22.97 14.19
C GLU A 186 -14.47 23.88 14.25
N TYR A 187 -15.47 23.64 13.41
CA TYR A 187 -16.72 24.41 13.42
C TYR A 187 -17.58 24.12 14.66
N GLU A 188 -17.61 22.86 15.11
CA GLU A 188 -18.31 22.48 16.34
C GLU A 188 -17.67 23.16 17.57
N ALA A 189 -16.34 23.20 17.64
CA ALA A 189 -15.62 23.86 18.73
C ALA A 189 -16.00 25.35 18.84
N ARG A 190 -16.21 26.03 17.70
CA ARG A 190 -16.62 27.43 17.66
C ARG A 190 -17.99 27.70 18.28
N LEU A 191 -18.89 26.71 18.39
CA LEU A 191 -20.17 26.88 19.10
C LEU A 191 -19.96 27.27 20.57
N SER A 192 -18.78 26.96 21.12
CA SER A 192 -18.42 27.35 22.48
C SER A 192 -17.81 28.74 22.61
N ASP A 193 -17.49 29.41 21.50
CA ASP A 193 -16.82 30.71 21.50
C ASP A 193 -17.72 31.83 22.05
N PRO A 194 -17.16 32.84 22.76
CA PRO A 194 -17.95 33.92 23.36
C PRO A 194 -18.78 34.74 22.36
N ASP A 195 -18.26 34.97 21.16
CA ASP A 195 -18.94 35.71 20.09
C ASP A 195 -20.09 34.92 19.47
N VAL A 196 -19.93 33.61 19.32
CA VAL A 196 -20.97 32.69 18.83
C VAL A 196 -22.07 32.53 19.87
N LYS A 197 -21.72 32.33 21.15
CA LYS A 197 -22.70 32.29 22.26
C LYS A 197 -23.48 33.59 22.41
N ALA A 198 -22.84 34.73 22.15
CA ALA A 198 -23.50 36.03 22.20
C ALA A 198 -24.43 36.30 20.99
N ASN A 199 -24.36 35.49 19.93
CA ASN A 199 -25.12 35.69 18.70
C ASN A 199 -25.89 34.42 18.25
N PRO A 200 -27.17 34.28 18.64
CA PRO A 200 -27.98 33.09 18.29
C PRO A 200 -28.11 32.81 16.79
N ARG A 201 -28.00 33.84 15.93
CA ARG A 201 -28.05 33.65 14.47
C ARG A 201 -26.78 33.01 13.94
N LEU A 202 -25.63 33.33 14.53
CA LEU A 202 -24.34 32.76 14.17
C LEU A 202 -24.25 31.30 14.64
N ALA A 203 -24.73 31.01 15.86
CA ALA A 203 -24.85 29.64 16.35
C ALA A 203 -25.73 28.77 15.43
N ALA A 204 -26.93 29.26 15.08
CA ALA A 204 -27.83 28.54 14.16
C ALA A 204 -27.24 28.34 12.75
N LEU A 205 -26.42 29.27 12.26
CA LEU A 205 -25.73 29.12 10.98
C LEU A 205 -24.68 28.00 11.04
N ILE A 206 -23.90 27.94 12.12
CA ILE A 206 -22.87 26.90 12.33
C ILE A 206 -23.56 25.54 12.49
N GLU A 207 -24.58 25.43 13.33
CA GLU A 207 -25.35 24.19 13.53
C GLU A 207 -25.94 23.67 12.21
N HIS A 208 -26.55 24.56 11.41
CA HIS A 208 -27.12 24.16 10.12
C HIS A 208 -26.05 23.77 9.10
N TYR A 209 -24.88 24.43 9.13
CA TYR A 209 -23.74 24.08 8.29
C TYR A 209 -23.20 22.68 8.64
N LEU A 210 -23.04 22.36 9.94
CA LEU A 210 -22.61 21.05 10.41
C LEU A 210 -23.58 19.94 9.95
N GLU A 211 -24.89 20.16 10.14
CA GLU A 211 -25.93 19.19 9.78
C GLU A 211 -26.03 18.98 8.26
N TRP A 212 -26.03 20.07 7.48
CA TRP A 212 -26.06 19.99 6.02
C TRP A 212 -24.81 19.28 5.48
N TYR A 213 -23.63 19.67 5.95
CA TYR A 213 -22.36 19.16 5.43
C TYR A 213 -22.17 17.68 5.76
N ALA A 214 -22.53 17.24 6.96
CA ALA A 214 -22.51 15.81 7.34
C ALA A 214 -23.41 14.96 6.43
N SER A 215 -24.61 15.45 6.08
CA SER A 215 -25.54 14.71 5.22
C SER A 215 -25.13 14.66 3.74
N GLU A 216 -24.40 15.67 3.27
CA GLU A 216 -24.05 15.83 1.86
C GLU A 216 -22.75 15.10 1.48
N LEU A 217 -21.87 14.86 2.46
CA LEU A 217 -20.53 14.28 2.24
C LEU A 217 -20.51 12.76 2.11
N ASP A 218 -21.38 12.06 2.85
CA ASP A 218 -21.57 10.61 2.70
C ASP A 218 -21.88 10.24 1.23
N ASN A 219 -22.48 11.19 0.50
CA ASN A 219 -22.83 11.04 -0.90
C ASN A 219 -21.74 11.46 -1.92
N ARG A 220 -20.71 12.22 -1.52
CA ARG A 220 -19.78 12.89 -2.47
C ARG A 220 -18.34 12.40 -2.45
N GLN A 221 -17.91 11.60 -1.46
CA GLN A 221 -16.54 11.04 -1.35
C GLN A 221 -15.45 12.03 -1.81
N MET A 222 -15.36 13.17 -1.13
CA MET A 222 -14.41 14.21 -1.50
C MET A 222 -12.98 13.76 -1.17
N THR A 223 -12.07 13.93 -2.13
CA THR A 223 -10.64 13.66 -1.95
C THR A 223 -9.82 14.94 -2.06
N ILE A 224 -8.83 15.09 -1.19
CA ILE A 224 -7.80 16.15 -1.31
C ILE A 224 -6.58 15.55 -1.98
N ARG A 225 -5.89 16.34 -2.80
CA ARG A 225 -4.61 15.95 -3.38
C ARG A 225 -3.47 16.40 -2.47
N ASP A 226 -2.67 15.44 -2.04
CA ASP A 226 -1.47 15.67 -1.22
C ASP A 226 -0.21 15.48 -2.05
N HIS A 227 0.85 16.17 -1.61
CA HIS A 227 2.13 16.22 -2.31
C HIS A 227 3.27 15.93 -1.34
N TYR A 228 4.16 15.04 -1.74
CA TYR A 228 5.32 14.63 -0.96
C TYR A 228 6.58 14.70 -1.82
N ILE A 229 7.70 15.07 -1.20
CA ILE A 229 9.03 14.98 -1.82
C ILE A 229 9.82 13.91 -1.06
N VAL A 230 10.23 12.88 -1.77
CA VAL A 230 11.02 11.75 -1.27
C VAL A 230 12.48 12.00 -1.57
N ILE A 231 13.32 11.97 -0.53
CA ILE A 231 14.73 12.31 -0.59
C ILE A 231 15.54 11.09 -0.12
N PRO A 232 16.23 10.38 -1.04
CA PRO A 232 17.17 9.33 -0.70
C PRO A 232 18.58 9.87 -0.46
N VAL A 233 19.33 9.20 0.41
CA VAL A 233 20.79 9.28 0.53
C VAL A 233 21.34 7.87 0.41
N THR A 234 22.18 7.64 -0.60
CA THR A 234 22.82 6.33 -0.79
C THR A 234 24.17 6.26 -0.07
N PRO A 235 24.63 5.05 0.31
CA PRO A 235 25.93 4.89 0.97
C PRO A 235 27.13 5.40 0.17
N ALA A 236 26.99 5.55 -1.15
CA ALA A 236 28.04 6.02 -2.07
C ALA A 236 28.14 7.56 -2.16
N GLU A 237 27.11 8.29 -1.74
CA GLU A 237 27.06 9.75 -1.83
C GLU A 237 27.76 10.45 -0.67
N VAL A 238 27.92 9.75 0.45
CA VAL A 238 28.47 10.33 1.67
C VAL A 238 29.99 10.24 1.67
N ARG A 239 30.65 11.41 1.73
CA ARG A 239 32.11 11.50 1.80
C ARG A 239 32.56 11.50 3.26
N PHE A 240 33.48 10.61 3.59
CA PHE A 240 34.05 10.54 4.94
C PHE A 240 35.14 11.59 5.12
N GLU A 241 35.16 12.28 6.27
CA GLU A 241 36.21 13.24 6.69
C GLU A 241 37.65 12.67 6.68
N ARG A 242 37.81 11.37 6.43
CA ARG A 242 39.10 10.67 6.35
C ARG A 242 39.87 10.91 5.05
N GLU A 243 39.31 11.56 4.02
CA GLU A 243 40.10 11.96 2.84
C GLU A 243 41.31 12.83 3.25
N SER A 244 41.19 13.68 4.27
CA SER A 244 42.32 14.47 4.77
C SER A 244 43.44 13.64 5.42
N LEU A 245 43.13 12.43 5.91
CA LEU A 245 44.10 11.48 6.47
C LEU A 245 44.70 10.61 5.37
N ILE A 246 43.91 10.22 4.37
CA ILE A 246 44.37 9.46 3.20
C ILE A 246 45.31 10.33 2.34
N GLU A 247 44.99 11.61 2.11
CA GLU A 247 45.88 12.57 1.44
C GLU A 247 47.19 12.77 2.20
N LYS A 248 47.15 12.83 3.54
CA LYS A 248 48.36 12.94 4.37
C LYS A 248 49.20 11.66 4.41
N LEU A 249 48.61 10.48 4.25
CA LEU A 249 49.30 9.19 4.29
C LEU A 249 49.71 8.63 2.92
N ALA A 250 49.14 9.12 1.82
CA ALA A 250 49.56 8.82 0.44
C ALA A 250 51.02 9.24 0.15
N ALA A 251 51.64 10.03 1.03
CA ALA A 251 53.06 10.36 1.01
C ALA A 251 54.00 9.18 1.36
N VAL A 252 53.47 8.01 1.77
CA VAL A 252 54.28 6.84 2.16
C VAL A 252 54.08 5.67 1.17
N PRO A 253 55.05 5.40 0.27
CA PRO A 253 54.84 4.60 -0.95
C PRO A 253 54.71 3.07 -0.79
N VAL A 254 54.77 2.53 0.43
CA VAL A 254 54.83 1.06 0.66
C VAL A 254 53.61 0.51 1.42
N LEU A 255 52.74 1.37 1.96
CA LEU A 255 51.63 0.97 2.85
C LEU A 255 50.25 0.85 2.17
N GLY A 256 50.14 1.16 0.87
CA GLY A 256 48.85 1.39 0.21
C GLY A 256 47.93 0.18 -0.03
N VAL A 257 48.46 -1.05 -0.06
CA VAL A 257 47.63 -2.24 -0.41
C VAL A 257 47.08 -2.97 0.81
N PHE A 258 47.79 -2.95 1.94
CA PHE A 258 47.37 -3.65 3.16
C PHE A 258 46.43 -2.83 4.05
N LEU A 259 46.35 -1.51 3.83
CA LEU A 259 45.55 -0.60 4.64
C LEU A 259 44.07 -0.49 4.21
N ASN A 260 43.75 -0.71 2.93
CA ASN A 260 42.37 -0.56 2.42
C ASN A 260 41.37 -1.53 3.09
N VAL A 261 41.83 -2.68 3.60
CA VAL A 261 40.98 -3.64 4.31
C VAL A 261 40.80 -3.26 5.79
N TRP A 262 41.75 -2.52 6.38
CA TRP A 262 41.70 -2.10 7.78
C TRP A 262 41.03 -0.72 7.98
N LEU A 263 40.93 0.07 6.91
CA LEU A 263 40.35 1.42 6.88
C LEU A 263 38.93 1.47 6.30
N ALA A 264 38.30 0.33 5.98
CA ALA A 264 36.88 0.32 5.66
C ALA A 264 36.12 0.99 6.83
N PRO A 265 35.30 2.03 6.57
CA PRO A 265 34.59 2.73 7.62
C PRO A 265 33.77 1.72 8.43
N SER A 266 33.67 1.95 9.74
CA SER A 266 32.74 1.14 10.52
C SER A 266 31.33 1.37 9.98
N VAL A 267 30.49 0.34 10.00
CA VAL A 267 29.10 0.44 9.52
C VAL A 267 28.37 1.58 10.24
N ASP A 268 28.72 1.83 11.51
CA ASP A 268 28.16 2.88 12.33
C ASP A 268 28.60 4.29 11.87
N ASP A 269 29.86 4.49 11.48
CA ASP A 269 30.35 5.77 10.95
C ASP A 269 29.64 6.14 9.63
N GLN A 270 29.48 5.16 8.73
CA GLN A 270 28.75 5.35 7.48
C GLN A 270 27.29 5.69 7.73
N ARG A 271 26.66 4.97 8.65
CA ARG A 271 25.28 5.21 9.05
C ARG A 271 25.08 6.62 9.60
N SER A 272 25.96 7.07 10.52
CA SER A 272 25.88 8.42 11.07
C SER A 272 25.98 9.49 9.98
N ALA A 273 26.97 9.36 9.10
CA ALA A 273 27.19 10.33 8.05
C ALA A 273 26.04 10.35 7.01
N MET A 274 25.38 9.21 6.76
CA MET A 274 24.15 9.15 5.95
C MET A 274 22.96 9.85 6.61
N LEU A 275 22.82 9.74 7.94
CA LEU A 275 21.76 10.43 8.68
C LEU A 275 21.98 11.95 8.66
N ASP A 276 23.22 12.39 8.85
CA ASP A 276 23.59 13.80 8.83
C ASP A 276 23.34 14.42 7.44
N GLU A 277 23.78 13.75 6.38
CA GLU A 277 23.52 14.16 4.99
C GLU A 277 22.03 14.20 4.68
N LEU A 278 21.26 13.19 5.12
CA LEU A 278 19.81 13.17 4.88
C LEU A 278 19.11 14.32 5.61
N ASP A 279 19.50 14.61 6.84
CA ASP A 279 18.96 15.74 7.60
C ASP A 279 19.27 17.09 6.92
N GLU A 280 20.48 17.27 6.41
CA GLU A 280 20.86 18.46 5.64
C GLU A 280 20.01 18.62 4.37
N ARG A 281 19.84 17.55 3.59
CA ARG A 281 19.00 17.57 2.39
C ARG A 281 17.54 17.88 2.70
N LEU A 282 16.99 17.26 3.75
CA LEU A 282 15.63 17.53 4.21
C LEU A 282 15.47 19.01 4.59
N ARG A 283 16.43 19.57 5.33
CA ARG A 283 16.40 21.00 5.69
C ARG A 283 16.50 21.91 4.47
N HIS A 284 17.37 21.60 3.51
CA HIS A 284 17.52 22.40 2.28
C HIS A 284 16.27 22.37 1.42
N VAL A 285 15.68 21.19 1.18
CA VAL A 285 14.44 21.08 0.42
C VAL A 285 13.27 21.75 1.15
N GLU A 286 13.13 21.55 2.46
CA GLU A 286 12.07 22.19 3.26
C GLU A 286 12.16 23.71 3.18
N ALA A 287 13.36 24.28 3.31
CA ALA A 287 13.59 25.71 3.19
C ALA A 287 13.27 26.21 1.77
N GLY A 288 13.81 25.55 0.74
CA GLY A 288 13.61 25.95 -0.65
C GLY A 288 12.14 25.93 -1.09
N ILE A 289 11.34 24.97 -0.63
CA ILE A 289 9.90 24.94 -0.92
C ILE A 289 9.16 26.06 -0.18
N ARG A 290 9.53 26.37 1.07
CA ARG A 290 8.91 27.44 1.86
C ARG A 290 9.20 28.84 1.31
N GLU A 291 10.24 29.02 0.51
CA GLU A 291 10.53 30.29 -0.17
C GLU A 291 9.51 30.60 -1.28
N ILE A 292 8.84 29.58 -1.82
CA ILE A 292 7.78 29.77 -2.80
C ILE A 292 6.55 30.35 -2.10
N ASP A 293 6.12 31.54 -2.53
CA ASP A 293 4.99 32.25 -1.92
C ASP A 293 3.74 31.35 -1.78
N GLY A 294 3.22 31.25 -0.56
CA GLY A 294 2.04 30.46 -0.21
C GLY A 294 2.24 28.94 -0.16
N CYS A 295 3.46 28.43 -0.35
CA CYS A 295 3.79 27.03 -0.09
C CYS A 295 4.09 26.80 1.40
N GLY A 296 3.59 25.70 1.94
CA GLY A 296 4.07 25.10 3.18
C GLY A 296 4.89 23.85 2.88
N ALA A 297 5.90 23.60 3.69
CA ALA A 297 6.63 22.32 3.70
C ALA A 297 6.92 21.93 5.14
N SER A 298 6.90 20.64 5.43
CA SER A 298 7.34 20.09 6.71
C SER A 298 7.90 18.68 6.52
N ARG A 299 9.01 18.36 7.17
CA ARG A 299 9.46 16.97 7.31
C ARG A 299 8.32 16.10 7.84
N LEU A 300 8.11 14.97 7.17
CA LEU A 300 7.11 13.98 7.56
C LEU A 300 7.69 13.05 8.62
N ALA A 301 6.91 12.71 9.65
CA ALA A 301 7.33 11.72 10.63
C ALA A 301 7.49 10.35 9.94
N VAL A 302 8.39 9.51 10.46
CA VAL A 302 8.68 8.22 9.82
C VAL A 302 7.48 7.27 9.92
N GLU A 303 6.66 7.46 10.94
CA GLU A 303 5.38 6.82 11.12
C GLU A 303 4.45 7.15 9.94
N ASP A 304 4.17 8.43 9.72
CA ASP A 304 3.29 8.89 8.64
C ASP A 304 3.84 8.50 7.26
N ALA A 305 5.16 8.58 7.07
CA ALA A 305 5.83 8.13 5.86
C ALA A 305 5.65 6.62 5.62
N THR A 306 5.66 5.83 6.69
CA THR A 306 5.41 4.39 6.62
C THR A 306 3.96 4.10 6.24
N THR A 307 3.00 4.79 6.87
CA THR A 307 1.57 4.67 6.53
C THR A 307 1.37 4.97 5.04
N LEU A 308 1.95 6.07 4.56
CA LEU A 308 1.85 6.47 3.16
C LEU A 308 2.38 5.39 2.20
N LEU A 309 3.50 4.74 2.53
CA LEU A 309 4.04 3.63 1.75
C LEU A 309 3.14 2.39 1.81
N ALA A 310 2.59 2.07 2.99
CA ALA A 310 1.68 0.94 3.15
C ALA A 310 0.40 1.15 2.33
N GLU A 311 -0.19 2.35 2.35
CA GLU A 311 -1.36 2.71 1.54
C GLU A 311 -1.09 2.67 0.04
N PHE A 312 0.09 3.14 -0.39
CA PHE A 312 0.49 3.05 -1.80
C PHE A 312 0.52 1.60 -2.31
N TRP A 313 1.04 0.67 -1.51
CA TRP A 313 1.13 -0.74 -1.88
C TRP A 313 -0.17 -1.53 -1.67
N ALA A 314 -0.95 -1.19 -0.64
CA ALA A 314 -2.24 -1.83 -0.37
C ALA A 314 -3.33 -1.36 -1.35
N GLY A 315 -3.24 -0.13 -1.85
CA GLY A 315 -4.27 0.48 -2.70
C GLY A 315 -5.51 0.93 -1.93
N GLU A 316 -5.50 0.86 -0.59
CA GLU A 316 -6.59 1.24 0.31
C GLU A 316 -6.03 2.04 1.50
N THR A 317 -6.81 2.99 2.02
CA THR A 317 -6.46 3.81 3.21
C THR A 317 -6.44 2.92 4.46
N ARG A 318 -5.41 3.05 5.30
CA ARG A 318 -5.27 2.23 6.51
C ARG A 318 -5.02 3.08 7.75
N GLU A 319 -5.95 3.04 8.70
CA GLU A 319 -5.77 3.65 10.01
C GLU A 319 -5.15 2.67 11.00
N TYR A 320 -3.97 3.01 11.52
CA TYR A 320 -3.31 2.24 12.59
C TYR A 320 -3.40 3.01 13.91
N ALA A 321 -4.05 2.42 14.92
CA ALA A 321 -4.25 3.07 16.23
C ALA A 321 -2.94 3.34 17.03
N ASN A 322 -1.86 2.59 16.77
CA ASN A 322 -0.53 2.84 17.36
C ASN A 322 0.57 2.30 16.44
N LEU A 323 1.02 3.13 15.50
CA LEU A 323 1.95 2.70 14.47
C LEU A 323 3.36 2.40 15.02
N GLU A 324 3.80 3.08 16.09
CA GLU A 324 5.10 2.80 16.72
C GLU A 324 5.18 1.35 17.24
N GLN A 325 4.09 0.85 17.82
CA GLN A 325 4.00 -0.55 18.27
C GLN A 325 3.89 -1.52 17.09
N VAL A 326 3.15 -1.16 16.04
CA VAL A 326 2.99 -1.97 14.82
C VAL A 326 4.33 -2.14 14.10
N LEU A 327 5.09 -1.05 13.92
CA LEU A 327 6.43 -1.06 13.32
C LEU A 327 7.40 -2.02 14.01
N ARG A 328 7.24 -2.25 15.32
CA ARG A 328 8.08 -3.17 16.11
C ARG A 328 7.65 -4.62 16.07
N THR A 329 6.39 -4.90 15.72
CA THR A 329 5.78 -6.22 15.93
C THR A 329 5.17 -6.86 14.69
N ARG A 330 4.94 -6.08 13.62
CA ARG A 330 4.30 -6.56 12.39
C ARG A 330 5.13 -6.21 11.15
N PRO A 331 5.11 -7.06 10.12
CA PRO A 331 5.64 -6.71 8.81
C PRO A 331 4.86 -5.53 8.20
N LEU A 332 5.55 -4.64 7.49
CA LEU A 332 4.99 -3.41 6.91
C LEU A 332 3.89 -3.65 5.87
N VAL A 333 3.90 -4.85 5.29
CA VAL A 333 2.79 -5.40 4.52
C VAL A 333 2.10 -6.41 5.43
N SER A 334 0.97 -5.98 6.01
CA SER A 334 0.16 -6.79 6.93
C SER A 334 -1.22 -7.01 6.33
N ASN A 335 -1.79 -8.18 6.64
CA ASN A 335 -3.18 -8.57 6.39
C ASN A 335 -4.15 -7.54 6.96
N ASP A 336 -5.17 -7.24 6.17
CA ASP A 336 -6.55 -7.23 6.66
C ASP A 336 -7.41 -8.07 5.70
#